data_AF-A0AAU9P778-F1
#
_entry.id   AF-A0AAU9P778-F1
#
_cell.length_a   1.000
_cell.length_b   1.000
_cell.length_c   1.000
_cell.angle_alpha   90.00
_cell.angle_beta   90.00
_cell.angle_gamma   90.00
#
_symmetry.space_group_name_H-M   'P 1'
#
loop_
_entity.id
_entity.type
_entity.pdbx_description
1 polymer ?
#
loop_
_entity_poly.entity_id
_entity_poly.type
_entity_poly.pdbx_seq_one_letter_code
_entity_poly.pdbx_strand_id
1 'polypeptide(L)'
;MANMTDLHLDILNVIVVMIATSSDGARDLARASAVFKNFKTQARKPHILKMVNFQRLTSTTDTLRKHRDRNGLLCMCARAGNQAAESILGKAILLRDSWFFGMIYNDNQQAYYGCIASSQVLHHHNLVRTFILSAPSKEIVVMRQYLVKYVIAHAGYNAARECGLIAAICTLCNTEAARHRATRVGSNQNQATNSSFIDILALLEPPPEAMFRDTVVILFDKLFPSARD
;
A
#
# COMPACT_ATOMS: atom_id res chain seq x y z
N MET A 1 -34.70 5.56 28.27
CA MET A 1 -33.62 6.09 27.42
C MET A 1 -33.04 4.94 26.64
N ALA A 2 -32.99 5.00 25.31
CA ALA A 2 -32.33 3.98 24.50
C ALA A 2 -30.83 4.28 24.46
N ASN A 3 -29.99 3.34 24.90
CA ASN A 3 -28.54 3.48 24.78
C ASN A 3 -28.04 2.77 23.53
N MET A 4 -26.96 3.28 22.95
CA MET A 4 -26.30 2.66 21.80
C MET A 4 -25.74 1.26 22.12
N THR A 5 -25.59 0.93 23.42
CA THR A 5 -25.28 -0.41 23.94
C THR A 5 -26.36 -1.43 23.68
N ASP A 6 -27.60 -0.98 23.52
CA ASP A 6 -28.81 -1.82 23.43
C ASP A 6 -29.15 -2.15 21.97
N LEU A 7 -28.36 -1.64 21.02
CA LEU A 7 -28.55 -1.83 19.59
C LEU A 7 -28.25 -3.29 19.19
N HIS A 8 -29.12 -3.86 18.36
CA HIS A 8 -28.92 -5.20 17.81
C HIS A 8 -27.57 -5.29 17.07
N LEU A 9 -26.85 -6.40 17.26
CA LEU A 9 -25.50 -6.58 16.73
C LEU A 9 -25.44 -6.46 15.20
N ASP A 10 -26.49 -6.86 14.50
CA ASP A 10 -26.56 -6.74 13.03
C ASP A 10 -26.64 -5.29 12.57
N ILE A 11 -27.43 -4.47 13.26
CA ILE A 11 -27.54 -3.04 12.95
C ILE A 11 -26.21 -2.36 13.26
N LEU A 12 -25.59 -2.71 14.40
CA LEU A 12 -24.26 -2.23 14.75
C LEU A 12 -23.22 -2.62 13.69
N ASN A 13 -23.28 -3.84 13.16
CA ASN A 13 -22.39 -4.31 12.10
C ASN A 13 -22.54 -3.48 10.81
N VAL A 14 -23.77 -3.18 10.40
CA VAL A 14 -24.03 -2.31 9.24
C VAL A 14 -23.44 -0.92 9.46
N ILE A 15 -23.64 -0.31 10.64
CA ILE A 15 -23.07 0.99 10.98
C ILE A 15 -21.53 0.96 10.93
N VAL A 16 -20.92 -0.09 11.49
CA VAL A 16 -19.47 -0.27 11.48
C VAL A 16 -18.93 -0.38 10.05
N VAL A 17 -19.59 -1.15 9.18
CA VAL A 17 -19.24 -1.24 7.75
C VAL A 17 -19.32 0.13 7.09
N MET A 18 -20.44 0.85 7.27
CA MET A 18 -20.63 2.18 6.66
C MET A 18 -19.54 3.17 7.09
N ILE A 19 -19.16 3.15 8.37
CA ILE A 19 -18.05 3.96 8.88
C ILE A 19 -16.73 3.52 8.26
N ALA A 20 -16.43 2.22 8.26
CA ALA A 20 -15.18 1.68 7.74
C ALA A 20 -14.96 2.04 6.27
N THR A 21 -16.00 2.04 5.44
CA THR A 21 -15.93 2.35 4.00
C THR A 21 -16.03 3.84 3.68
N SER A 22 -16.30 4.70 4.67
CA SER A 22 -16.44 6.14 4.46
C SER A 22 -15.13 6.78 3.98
N SER A 23 -15.20 8.01 3.47
CA SER A 23 -14.00 8.73 2.98
C SER A 23 -12.91 8.97 4.03
N ASP A 24 -13.26 9.00 5.33
CA ASP A 24 -12.33 9.11 6.46
C ASP A 24 -12.40 7.86 7.36
N GLY A 25 -12.74 6.72 6.76
CA GLY A 25 -13.17 5.53 7.48
C GLY A 25 -12.17 5.03 8.51
N ALA A 26 -10.87 5.02 8.20
CA ALA A 26 -9.85 4.64 9.18
C ALA A 26 -9.86 5.53 10.44
N ARG A 27 -10.02 6.85 10.29
CA ARG A 27 -10.03 7.80 11.40
C ARG A 27 -11.31 7.67 12.22
N ASP A 28 -12.44 7.65 11.55
CA ASP A 28 -13.75 7.59 12.20
C ASP A 28 -13.94 6.25 12.92
N LEU A 29 -13.49 5.15 12.30
CA LEU A 29 -13.50 3.83 12.92
C LEU A 29 -12.59 3.78 14.16
N ALA A 30 -11.41 4.40 14.11
CA ALA A 30 -10.52 4.48 15.27
C ALA A 30 -11.12 5.28 16.43
N ARG A 31 -11.77 6.41 16.13
CA ARG A 31 -12.47 7.25 17.11
C ARG A 31 -13.64 6.51 17.74
N ALA A 32 -14.52 5.94 16.93
CA ALA A 32 -15.69 5.19 17.41
C ALA A 32 -15.28 3.97 18.26
N SER A 33 -14.21 3.27 17.87
CA SER A 33 -13.64 2.14 18.61
C SER A 33 -13.02 2.52 19.96
N ALA A 34 -12.68 3.79 20.17
CA ALA A 34 -12.17 4.28 21.46
C ALA A 34 -13.29 4.51 22.49
N VAL A 35 -14.52 4.76 22.02
CA VAL A 35 -15.66 5.14 22.87
C VAL A 35 -16.48 3.92 23.30
N PHE A 36 -16.69 2.94 22.41
CA PHE A 36 -17.66 1.88 22.63
C PHE A 36 -17.07 0.46 22.43
N LYS A 37 -17.12 -0.37 23.49
CA LYS A 37 -16.49 -1.71 23.51
C LYS A 37 -17.08 -2.66 22.47
N ASN A 38 -18.41 -2.72 22.32
CA ASN A 38 -19.01 -3.62 21.33
C ASN A 38 -18.67 -3.18 19.90
N PHE A 39 -18.61 -1.87 19.65
CA PHE A 39 -18.13 -1.32 18.38
C PHE A 39 -16.69 -1.74 18.10
N LYS A 40 -15.80 -1.59 19.09
CA LYS A 40 -14.40 -2.03 18.97
C LYS A 40 -14.28 -3.52 18.63
N THR A 41 -15.13 -4.36 19.24
CA THR A 41 -15.16 -5.80 18.95
C THR A 41 -15.61 -6.07 17.51
N GLN A 42 -16.66 -5.40 17.03
CA GLN A 42 -17.12 -5.53 15.64
C GLN A 42 -16.08 -4.99 14.63
N ALA A 43 -15.50 -3.83 14.92
CA ALA A 43 -14.50 -3.17 14.07
C ALA A 43 -13.22 -4.01 13.86
N ARG A 44 -12.94 -4.95 14.79
CA ARG A 44 -11.79 -5.87 14.71
C ARG A 44 -12.07 -7.16 13.94
N LYS A 45 -13.30 -7.37 13.45
CA LYS A 45 -13.59 -8.55 12.64
C LYS A 45 -12.83 -8.49 11.31
N PRO A 46 -12.26 -9.61 10.81
CA PRO A 46 -11.43 -9.61 9.60
C PRO A 46 -12.10 -8.99 8.37
N HIS A 47 -13.39 -9.28 8.14
CA HIS A 47 -14.12 -8.72 6.99
C HIS A 47 -14.28 -7.20 7.07
N ILE A 48 -14.43 -6.63 8.27
CA ILE A 48 -14.48 -5.17 8.47
C ILE A 48 -13.10 -4.57 8.21
N LEU A 49 -12.06 -5.13 8.83
CA LEU A 49 -10.68 -4.68 8.67
C LEU A 49 -10.24 -4.66 7.20
N LYS A 50 -10.69 -5.64 6.41
CA LYS A 50 -10.43 -5.71 4.96
C LYS A 50 -11.09 -4.57 4.17
N MET A 51 -12.18 -4.00 4.65
CA MET A 51 -12.97 -2.94 3.99
C MET A 51 -12.59 -1.52 4.41
N VAL A 52 -11.76 -1.34 5.44
CA VAL A 52 -11.41 -0.02 5.97
C VAL A 52 -10.75 0.84 4.89
N ASN A 53 -11.30 2.03 4.69
CA ASN A 53 -10.79 2.99 3.72
C ASN A 53 -9.67 3.87 4.33
N PHE A 54 -8.52 3.90 3.65
CA PHE A 54 -7.35 4.69 4.02
C PHE A 54 -7.08 5.88 3.06
N GLN A 55 -8.05 6.25 2.20
CA GLN A 55 -7.87 7.29 1.16
C GLN A 55 -7.32 8.62 1.69
N ARG A 56 -7.71 9.03 2.91
CA ARG A 56 -7.26 10.28 3.54
C ARG A 56 -5.97 10.15 4.35
N LEU A 57 -5.41 8.96 4.47
CA LEU A 57 -4.14 8.77 5.17
C LEU A 57 -2.99 9.21 4.25
N THR A 58 -2.55 10.46 4.43
CA THR A 58 -1.29 10.90 3.84
C THR A 58 -0.18 10.05 4.42
N SER A 59 0.58 9.37 3.55
CA SER A 59 1.64 8.44 3.95
C SER A 59 3.00 9.13 3.83
N THR A 60 3.19 10.18 4.61
CA THR A 60 4.51 10.81 4.84
C THR A 60 5.24 10.09 5.96
N THR A 61 6.57 10.26 6.06
CA THR A 61 7.34 9.62 7.13
C THR A 61 6.84 9.98 8.53
N ASP A 62 6.43 11.23 8.76
CA ASP A 62 5.95 11.69 10.08
C ASP A 62 4.55 11.20 10.44
N THR A 63 3.70 10.99 9.44
CA THR A 63 2.35 10.44 9.65
C THR A 63 2.43 8.94 9.92
N LEU A 64 3.28 8.21 9.20
CA LEU A 64 3.52 6.78 9.42
C LEU A 64 4.00 6.47 10.85
N ARG A 65 4.82 7.35 11.44
CA ARG A 65 5.28 7.21 12.85
C ARG A 65 4.14 7.10 13.85
N LYS A 66 3.02 7.80 13.61
CA LYS A 66 1.83 7.78 14.49
C LYS A 66 1.08 6.45 14.44
N HIS A 67 1.41 5.58 13.48
CA HIS A 67 0.79 4.27 13.29
C HIS A 67 1.73 3.12 13.68
N ARG A 68 2.81 3.40 14.41
CA ARG A 68 3.76 2.42 14.96
C ARG A 68 3.20 1.70 16.19
N ASP A 69 2.07 1.02 16.00
CA ASP A 69 1.48 0.11 16.96
C ASP A 69 1.20 -1.22 16.26
N ARG A 70 1.77 -2.31 16.80
CA ARG A 70 1.58 -3.66 16.27
C ARG A 70 0.11 -4.04 16.23
N ASN A 71 -0.67 -3.62 17.22
CA ASN A 71 -2.11 -3.87 17.33
C ASN A 71 -2.94 -2.65 16.90
N GLY A 72 -2.29 -1.67 16.25
CA GLY A 72 -2.94 -0.50 15.68
C GLY A 72 -3.75 -0.86 14.44
N LEU A 73 -4.69 0.02 14.08
CA LEU A 73 -5.63 -0.21 12.98
C LEU A 73 -4.94 -0.52 11.65
N LEU A 74 -3.86 0.20 11.31
CA LEU A 74 -3.12 -0.01 10.06
C LEU A 74 -2.55 -1.43 9.95
N CYS A 75 -1.85 -1.90 10.99
CA CYS A 75 -1.26 -3.24 11.03
C CYS A 75 -2.33 -4.33 11.06
N MET A 76 -3.42 -4.13 11.81
CA MET A 76 -4.55 -5.08 11.82
C MET A 76 -5.21 -5.19 10.45
N CYS A 77 -5.46 -4.07 9.76
CA CYS A 77 -6.02 -4.06 8.41
C CYS A 77 -5.10 -4.75 7.40
N ALA A 78 -3.79 -4.47 7.45
CA ALA A 78 -2.84 -5.13 6.57
C ALA A 78 -2.81 -6.65 6.77
N ARG A 79 -2.81 -7.13 8.03
CA ARG A 79 -2.89 -8.57 8.35
C ARG A 79 -4.20 -9.21 7.90
N ALA A 80 -5.29 -8.45 7.88
CA ALA A 80 -6.58 -8.89 7.34
C ALA A 80 -6.64 -8.88 5.80
N GLY A 81 -5.57 -8.49 5.11
CA GLY A 81 -5.50 -8.43 3.64
C GLY A 81 -6.14 -7.19 3.04
N ASN A 82 -6.19 -6.08 3.78
CA ASN A 82 -6.58 -4.78 3.25
C ASN A 82 -5.46 -4.24 2.34
N GLN A 83 -5.72 -4.16 1.04
CA GLN A 83 -4.73 -3.75 0.04
C GLN A 83 -4.20 -2.32 0.26
N ALA A 84 -5.05 -1.38 0.69
CA ALA A 84 -4.62 -0.02 0.95
C ALA A 84 -3.65 0.03 2.14
N ALA A 85 -3.96 -0.68 3.22
CA ALA A 85 -3.07 -0.81 4.37
C ALA A 85 -1.75 -1.52 4.02
N GLU A 86 -1.82 -2.63 3.26
CA GLU A 86 -0.63 -3.34 2.78
C GLU A 86 0.26 -2.42 1.92
N SER A 87 -0.33 -1.63 1.01
CA SER A 87 0.39 -0.66 0.18
C SER A 87 1.07 0.43 1.00
N ILE A 88 0.38 0.98 2.01
CA ILE A 88 0.95 1.97 2.95
C ILE A 88 2.14 1.39 3.71
N LEU A 89 2.03 0.14 4.20
CA LEU A 89 3.15 -0.54 4.85
C LEU A 89 4.28 -0.85 3.87
N GLY A 90 3.97 -1.26 2.63
CA GLY A 90 4.96 -1.45 1.56
C GLY A 90 5.78 -0.18 1.31
N LYS A 91 5.12 0.98 1.29
CA LYS A 91 5.81 2.27 1.22
C LYS A 91 6.72 2.51 2.43
N ALA A 92 6.27 2.20 3.65
CA ALA A 92 7.06 2.35 4.86
C ALA A 92 8.33 1.46 4.84
N ILE A 93 8.20 0.24 4.32
CA ILE A 93 9.32 -0.68 4.06
C ILE A 93 10.30 -0.08 3.05
N LEU A 94 9.81 0.47 1.94
CA LEU A 94 10.66 1.14 0.94
C LEU A 94 11.42 2.34 1.54
N LEU A 95 10.78 3.09 2.44
CA LEU A 95 11.40 4.19 3.17
C LEU A 95 12.39 3.74 4.25
N ARG A 96 12.61 2.44 4.42
CA ARG A 96 13.48 1.84 5.44
C ARG A 96 13.08 2.21 6.87
N ASP A 97 11.78 2.25 7.14
CA ASP A 97 11.30 2.45 8.50
C ASP A 97 11.66 1.23 9.37
N SER A 98 12.66 1.41 10.24
CA SER A 98 13.21 0.35 11.09
C SER A 98 12.19 -0.27 12.04
N TRP A 99 11.16 0.49 12.45
CA TRP A 99 10.14 -0.02 13.34
C TRP A 99 9.27 -1.06 12.63
N PHE A 100 8.85 -0.80 11.39
CA PHE A 100 8.04 -1.75 10.63
C PHE A 100 8.85 -3.00 10.27
N PHE A 101 10.13 -2.87 9.92
CA PHE A 101 11.02 -4.01 9.73
C PHE A 101 11.17 -4.85 11.01
N GLY A 102 11.41 -4.20 12.16
CA GLY A 102 11.53 -4.90 13.45
C GLY A 102 10.24 -5.62 13.85
N MET A 103 9.09 -5.02 13.58
CA MET A 103 7.79 -5.65 13.83
C MET A 103 7.59 -6.90 12.97
N ILE A 104 7.91 -6.85 11.67
CA ILE A 104 7.85 -8.01 10.77
C ILE A 104 8.82 -9.10 11.24
N TYR A 105 10.06 -8.74 11.59
CA TYR A 105 11.04 -9.70 12.08
C TYR A 105 10.57 -10.42 13.35
N ASN A 106 10.04 -9.67 14.32
CA ASN A 106 9.49 -10.23 15.55
C ASN A 106 8.28 -11.14 15.30
N ASP A 107 7.38 -10.77 14.38
CA ASP A 107 6.25 -11.61 14.00
C ASP A 107 6.71 -12.93 13.35
N ASN A 108 7.72 -12.90 12.48
CA ASN A 108 8.32 -14.10 11.91
C ASN A 108 8.93 -15.01 12.98
N GLN A 109 9.64 -14.44 13.96
CA GLN A 109 10.18 -15.19 15.10
C GLN A 109 9.06 -15.85 15.91
N GLN A 110 8.00 -15.11 16.24
CA GLN A 110 6.87 -15.65 16.99
C GLN A 110 6.14 -16.76 16.23
N ALA A 111 6.01 -16.66 14.91
CA ALA A 111 5.41 -17.71 14.10
C ALA A 111 6.30 -18.96 14.05
N TYR A 112 7.62 -18.79 13.94
CA TYR A 112 8.58 -19.89 14.02
C TYR A 112 8.46 -20.68 15.33
N TYR A 113 8.25 -19.99 16.45
CA TYR A 113 8.00 -20.62 17.75
C TYR A 113 6.55 -21.08 17.98
N GLY A 114 5.67 -20.96 16.98
CA GLY A 114 4.26 -21.38 17.08
C GLY A 114 3.39 -20.49 17.97
N CYS A 115 3.86 -19.31 18.38
CA CYS A 115 3.10 -18.40 19.24
C CYS A 115 1.97 -17.68 18.49
N ILE A 116 2.10 -17.54 17.16
CA ILE A 116 1.07 -16.97 16.28
C ILE A 116 0.96 -17.80 15.00
N ALA A 117 -0.18 -17.72 14.32
CA ALA A 117 -0.36 -18.38 13.03
C ALA A 117 0.46 -17.70 11.93
N SER A 118 1.08 -18.47 11.04
CA SER A 118 1.87 -17.95 9.90
C SER A 118 1.08 -17.01 9.00
N SER A 119 -0.24 -17.23 8.86
CA SER A 119 -1.13 -16.35 8.09
C SER A 119 -1.28 -14.94 8.67
N GLN A 120 -0.91 -14.72 9.93
CA GLN A 120 -0.92 -13.41 10.57
C GLN A 120 0.40 -12.65 10.38
N VAL A 121 1.42 -13.29 9.80
CA VAL A 121 2.72 -12.67 9.57
C VAL A 121 2.68 -11.86 8.28
N LEU A 122 3.09 -10.60 8.38
CA LEU A 122 3.29 -9.77 7.20
C LEU A 122 4.64 -10.08 6.58
N HIS A 123 4.68 -10.24 5.27
CA HIS A 123 5.93 -10.43 4.53
C HIS A 123 6.27 -9.16 3.77
N HIS A 124 7.46 -8.61 4.02
CA HIS A 124 7.86 -7.33 3.44
C HIS A 124 7.87 -7.35 1.90
N HIS A 125 8.20 -8.47 1.26
CA HIS A 125 8.09 -8.62 -0.20
C HIS A 125 6.64 -8.50 -0.70
N ASN A 126 5.69 -9.15 -0.02
CA ASN A 126 4.27 -9.05 -0.37
C ASN A 126 3.74 -7.62 -0.17
N LEU A 127 4.18 -6.92 0.89
CA LEU A 127 3.80 -5.53 1.11
C LEU A 127 4.34 -4.60 -0.01
N VAL A 128 5.60 -4.77 -0.41
CA VAL A 128 6.19 -4.01 -1.52
C VAL A 128 5.51 -4.35 -2.86
N ARG A 129 5.17 -5.62 -3.09
CA ARG A 129 4.39 -6.06 -4.25
C ARG A 129 3.02 -5.37 -4.29
N THR A 130 2.28 -5.34 -3.19
CA THR A 130 0.99 -4.65 -3.09
C THR A 130 1.14 -3.14 -3.32
N PHE A 131 2.23 -2.53 -2.85
CA PHE A 131 2.56 -1.13 -3.16
C PHE A 131 2.76 -0.91 -4.68
N ILE A 132 3.55 -1.74 -5.36
CA ILE A 132 3.77 -1.63 -6.82
C ILE A 132 2.43 -1.72 -7.57
N LEU A 133 1.54 -2.62 -7.16
CA LEU A 133 0.23 -2.82 -7.77
C LEU A 133 -0.72 -1.64 -7.53
N SER A 134 -0.80 -1.16 -6.29
CA SER A 134 -1.94 -0.35 -5.83
C SER A 134 -1.61 1.11 -5.52
N ALA A 135 -0.33 1.49 -5.48
CA ALA A 135 0.05 2.86 -5.15
C ALA A 135 -0.31 3.83 -6.29
N PRO A 136 -0.74 5.07 -5.99
CA PRO A 136 -0.99 6.08 -7.01
C PRO A 136 0.25 6.34 -7.87
N SER A 137 0.08 6.61 -9.17
CA SER A 137 1.19 6.80 -10.12
C SER A 137 2.19 7.86 -9.66
N LYS A 138 1.68 8.97 -9.10
CA LYS A 138 2.50 10.03 -8.51
C LYS A 138 3.40 9.51 -7.38
N GLU A 139 2.89 8.60 -6.55
CA GLU A 139 3.68 8.01 -5.46
C GLU A 139 4.73 7.04 -6.00
N ILE A 140 4.39 6.20 -6.99
CA ILE A 140 5.34 5.28 -7.64
C ILE A 140 6.55 6.06 -8.18
N VAL A 141 6.30 7.17 -8.89
CA VAL A 141 7.37 8.01 -9.46
C VAL A 141 8.30 8.55 -8.37
N VAL A 142 7.73 9.09 -7.28
CA VAL A 142 8.51 9.60 -6.14
C VAL A 142 9.30 8.49 -5.45
N MET A 143 8.73 7.29 -5.37
CA MET A 143 9.32 6.14 -4.69
C MET A 143 10.33 5.35 -5.55
N ARG A 144 10.56 5.74 -6.82
CA ARG A 144 11.44 5.04 -7.76
C ARG A 144 12.78 4.62 -7.17
N GLN A 145 13.52 5.58 -6.59
CA GLN A 145 14.87 5.31 -6.08
C GLN A 145 14.84 4.33 -4.90
N TYR A 146 13.82 4.43 -4.03
CA TYR A 146 13.65 3.54 -2.89
C TYR A 146 13.31 2.13 -3.35
N LEU A 147 12.46 1.98 -4.37
CA LEU A 147 12.10 0.70 -4.95
C LEU A 147 13.31 0.00 -5.58
N VAL A 148 14.10 0.72 -6.39
CA VAL A 148 15.34 0.16 -6.97
C VAL A 148 16.34 -0.24 -5.88
N LYS A 149 16.53 0.60 -4.86
CA LYS A 149 17.42 0.28 -3.73
C LYS A 149 16.94 -0.93 -2.94
N TYR A 150 15.63 -1.09 -2.75
CA TYR A 150 15.05 -2.26 -2.10
C TYR A 150 15.34 -3.54 -2.90
N VAL A 151 15.07 -3.53 -4.21
CA VAL A 151 15.33 -4.67 -5.09
C VAL A 151 16.81 -5.05 -5.06
N ILE A 152 17.72 -4.08 -5.20
CA ILE A 152 19.17 -4.35 -5.16
C ILE A 152 19.60 -4.91 -3.81
N ALA A 153 19.07 -4.39 -2.71
CA ALA A 153 19.44 -4.84 -1.37
C ALA A 153 18.99 -6.28 -1.07
N HIS A 154 17.86 -6.72 -1.63
CA HIS A 154 17.26 -8.02 -1.31
C HIS A 154 17.46 -9.10 -2.38
N ALA A 155 17.65 -8.74 -3.66
CA ALA A 155 17.91 -9.69 -4.75
C ALA A 155 19.32 -9.57 -5.34
N GLY A 156 20.05 -8.49 -5.04
CA GLY A 156 21.35 -8.21 -5.66
C GLY A 156 21.23 -7.48 -7.01
N TYR A 157 22.23 -6.65 -7.31
CA TYR A 157 22.22 -5.82 -8.54
C TYR A 157 22.24 -6.67 -9.82
N ASN A 158 23.10 -7.69 -9.89
CA ASN A 158 23.25 -8.50 -11.10
C ASN A 158 21.97 -9.26 -11.44
N ALA A 159 21.39 -9.98 -10.47
CA ALA A 159 20.12 -10.71 -10.68
C ALA A 159 18.98 -9.76 -11.07
N ALA A 160 18.87 -8.60 -10.41
CA ALA A 160 17.86 -7.58 -10.72
C ALA A 160 18.03 -6.93 -12.10
N ARG A 161 19.28 -6.83 -12.58
CA ARG A 161 19.59 -6.33 -13.92
C ARG A 161 19.30 -7.40 -14.98
N GLU A 162 19.74 -8.63 -14.76
CA GLU A 162 19.59 -9.75 -15.70
C GLU A 162 18.12 -10.12 -15.93
N CYS A 163 17.30 -10.11 -14.88
CA CYS A 163 15.85 -10.32 -15.02
C CYS A 163 15.11 -9.11 -15.62
N GLY A 164 15.78 -7.96 -15.80
CA GLY A 164 15.18 -6.75 -16.36
C GLY A 164 14.32 -5.92 -15.39
N LEU A 165 14.21 -6.30 -14.12
CA LEU A 165 13.34 -5.61 -13.15
C LEU A 165 13.73 -4.14 -12.95
N ILE A 166 15.02 -3.82 -12.89
CA ILE A 166 15.48 -2.43 -12.74
C ILE A 166 15.03 -1.58 -13.94
N ALA A 167 15.15 -2.12 -15.16
CA ALA A 167 14.73 -1.44 -16.38
C ALA A 167 13.22 -1.24 -16.40
N ALA A 168 12.44 -2.29 -16.06
CA ALA A 168 10.98 -2.21 -15.99
C ALA A 168 10.48 -1.16 -15.00
N ILE A 169 11.09 -1.08 -13.80
CA ILE A 169 10.78 -0.03 -12.81
C ILE A 169 11.05 1.36 -13.38
N CYS A 170 12.19 1.54 -14.07
CA CYS A 170 12.54 2.81 -14.68
C CYS A 170 11.57 3.21 -15.79
N THR A 171 11.17 2.27 -16.65
CA THR A 171 10.19 2.48 -17.71
C THR A 171 8.83 2.87 -17.13
N LEU A 172 8.31 2.12 -16.16
CA LEU A 172 7.06 2.46 -15.46
C LEU A 172 7.11 3.90 -14.93
N CYS A 173 8.14 4.24 -14.16
CA CYS A 173 8.24 5.57 -13.54
C CYS A 173 8.41 6.69 -14.58
N ASN A 174 9.18 6.47 -15.64
CA ASN A 174 9.38 7.47 -16.69
C ASN A 174 8.07 7.74 -17.46
N THR A 175 7.32 6.68 -17.78
CA THR A 175 6.02 6.80 -18.46
C THR A 175 5.00 7.52 -17.59
N GLU A 176 4.88 7.14 -16.31
CA GLU A 176 3.97 7.83 -15.38
C GLU A 176 4.36 9.31 -15.19
N ALA A 177 5.66 9.61 -15.11
CA ALA A 177 6.13 11.00 -15.03
C ALA A 177 5.80 11.79 -16.31
N ALA A 178 5.96 11.19 -17.50
CA ALA A 178 5.62 11.81 -18.77
C ALA A 178 4.11 12.09 -18.87
N ARG A 179 3.25 11.14 -18.49
CA ARG A 179 1.78 11.34 -18.43
C ARG A 179 1.40 12.50 -17.52
N HIS A 180 2.03 12.61 -16.34
CA HIS A 180 1.80 13.72 -15.42
C HIS A 180 2.25 15.08 -15.98
N ARG A 181 3.30 15.12 -16.81
CA ARG A 181 3.71 16.35 -17.51
C ARG A 181 2.72 16.70 -18.62
N ALA A 182 2.33 15.73 -19.45
CA ALA A 182 1.38 15.94 -20.54
C ALA A 182 0.03 16.48 -20.07
N THR A 183 -0.53 15.91 -18.99
CA THR A 183 -1.77 16.41 -18.38
C THR A 183 -1.67 17.84 -17.85
N ARG A 184 -0.49 18.26 -17.36
CA ARG A 184 -0.26 19.66 -16.93
C ARG A 184 -0.11 20.63 -18.10
N VAL A 185 0.51 20.20 -19.21
CA VAL A 185 0.67 21.04 -20.41
C VAL A 185 -0.68 21.24 -21.09
N GLY A 186 -1.53 20.21 -21.16
CA GLY A 186 -2.90 20.34 -21.67
C GLY A 186 -3.76 21.32 -20.87
N SER A 187 -3.51 21.49 -19.57
CA SER A 187 -4.19 22.50 -18.74
C SER A 187 -3.58 23.91 -18.81
N ASN A 188 -2.33 24.04 -19.25
CA ASN A 188 -1.61 25.32 -19.35
C ASN A 188 -1.24 25.60 -20.82
N GLN A 189 -2.23 26.00 -21.62
CA GLN A 189 -2.12 26.12 -23.08
C GLN A 189 -1.14 27.20 -23.62
N ASN A 190 -0.34 27.87 -22.79
CA ASN A 190 0.46 29.02 -23.25
C ASN A 190 1.99 28.85 -23.26
N GLN A 191 2.56 27.69 -22.91
CA GLN A 191 4.02 27.50 -22.99
C GLN A 191 4.41 26.04 -23.28
N ALA A 192 4.60 25.67 -24.55
CA ALA A 192 5.23 24.40 -24.90
C ALA A 192 5.99 24.51 -26.23
N THR A 193 7.24 24.97 -26.19
CA THR A 193 8.15 24.93 -27.35
C THR A 193 9.26 23.89 -27.24
N ASN A 194 9.33 23.07 -26.17
CA ASN A 194 10.34 22.00 -26.04
C ASN A 194 9.74 20.71 -25.44
N SER A 195 8.95 19.97 -26.22
CA SER A 195 8.46 18.64 -25.84
C SER A 195 9.39 17.55 -26.40
N SER A 196 9.85 16.64 -25.53
CA SER A 196 10.65 15.48 -25.94
C SER A 196 9.80 14.49 -26.76
N PHE A 197 10.41 13.75 -27.69
CA PHE A 197 9.75 12.68 -28.44
C PHE A 197 8.99 11.68 -27.55
N ILE A 198 9.51 11.40 -26.35
CA ILE A 198 8.85 10.56 -25.33
C ILE A 198 7.54 11.20 -24.83
N ASP A 199 7.49 12.52 -24.69
CA ASP A 199 6.28 13.23 -24.27
C ASP A 199 5.24 13.24 -25.40
N ILE A 200 5.65 13.28 -26.67
CA ILE A 200 4.78 13.18 -27.85
C ILE A 200 4.20 11.76 -27.97
N LEU A 201 5.03 10.73 -27.80
CA LEU A 201 4.59 9.33 -27.89
C LEU A 201 3.60 8.96 -26.77
N ALA A 202 3.81 9.48 -25.56
CA ALA A 202 2.90 9.29 -24.43
C ALA A 202 1.53 9.96 -24.63
N LEU A 203 1.44 10.93 -25.54
CA LEU A 203 0.21 11.64 -25.91
C LEU A 203 -0.59 10.94 -27.01
N LEU A 204 0.09 10.25 -27.94
CA LEU A 204 -0.53 9.67 -29.14
C LEU A 204 -1.27 8.36 -28.84
N GLU A 205 -0.66 7.44 -28.07
CA GLU A 205 -1.30 6.20 -27.59
C GLU A 205 -0.59 5.73 -26.31
N PRO A 206 -0.98 6.20 -25.11
CA PRO A 206 -0.38 5.70 -23.88
C PRO A 206 -0.76 4.22 -23.72
N PRO A 207 0.21 3.29 -23.63
CA PRO A 207 -0.11 1.90 -23.31
C PRO A 207 -0.84 1.86 -21.96
N PRO A 208 -1.76 0.92 -21.72
CA PRO A 208 -2.52 0.86 -20.49
C PRO A 208 -1.59 0.87 -19.27
N GLU A 209 -1.87 1.71 -18.26
CA GLU A 209 -1.10 1.77 -17.01
C GLU A 209 -0.90 0.38 -16.39
N ALA A 210 -1.96 -0.44 -16.43
CA ALA A 210 -1.95 -1.81 -15.94
C ALA A 210 -0.81 -2.64 -16.56
N MET A 211 -0.54 -2.50 -17.85
CA MET A 211 0.47 -3.31 -18.56
C MET A 211 1.88 -3.13 -17.99
N PHE A 212 2.26 -1.91 -17.66
CA PHE A 212 3.59 -1.64 -17.08
C PHE A 212 3.70 -2.11 -15.64
N ARG A 213 2.63 -1.93 -14.84
CA ARG A 213 2.59 -2.43 -13.46
C ARG A 213 2.64 -3.95 -13.42
N ASP A 214 1.85 -4.62 -14.26
CA ASP A 214 1.81 -6.07 -14.37
C ASP A 214 3.18 -6.62 -14.78
N THR A 215 3.86 -5.97 -15.74
CA THR A 215 5.23 -6.36 -16.13
C THR A 215 6.19 -6.27 -14.94
N VAL A 216 6.18 -5.16 -14.19
CA VAL A 216 7.03 -5.01 -13.00
C VAL A 216 6.71 -6.08 -11.96
N VAL A 217 5.44 -6.39 -11.74
CA VAL A 217 5.00 -7.39 -10.75
C VAL A 217 5.40 -8.80 -11.17
N ILE A 218 5.24 -9.17 -12.44
CA ILE A 218 5.70 -10.46 -12.98
C ILE A 218 7.21 -10.62 -12.76
N LEU A 219 8.00 -9.58 -13.05
CA LEU A 219 9.45 -9.63 -12.84
C LEU A 219 9.83 -9.61 -11.35
N PHE A 220 9.04 -8.92 -10.52
CA PHE A 220 9.21 -8.89 -9.08
C PHE A 220 8.97 -10.28 -8.49
N ASP A 221 7.89 -10.95 -8.89
CA ASP A 221 7.51 -12.29 -8.42
C ASP A 221 8.54 -13.36 -8.83
N LYS A 222 9.24 -13.18 -9.96
CA LYS A 222 10.37 -14.04 -10.35
C LYS A 222 11.55 -13.97 -9.38
N LEU A 223 11.81 -12.80 -8.79
CA LEU A 223 12.91 -12.61 -7.84
C LEU A 223 12.48 -12.83 -6.39
N PHE A 224 11.20 -12.63 -6.10
CA PHE A 224 10.62 -12.71 -4.76
C PHE A 224 9.34 -13.56 -4.82
N PRO A 225 9.45 -14.89 -4.97
CA PRO A 225 8.29 -15.76 -5.03
C PRO A 225 7.44 -15.58 -3.77
N SER A 226 6.12 -15.42 -3.95
CA SER A 226 5.21 -15.18 -2.83
C SER A 226 5.09 -16.43 -1.96
N ALA A 227 5.17 -16.26 -0.64
CA ALA A 227 4.96 -17.34 0.32
C ALA A 227 3.47 -17.69 0.55
N ARG A 228 2.55 -17.17 -0.28
CA ARG A 228 1.11 -17.45 -0.21
C ARG A 228 0.74 -18.52 -1.24
N ASP A 229 1.10 -19.76 -0.94
CA ASP A 229 0.41 -20.97 -1.44
C ASP A 229 -0.37 -21.60 -0.26
#